data_AF-A0A959JHU0-F1
#
_entry.id   AF-A0A959JHU0-F1
#
_cell.length_a   1.000
_cell.length_b   1.000
_cell.length_c   1.000
_cell.angle_alpha   90.00
_cell.angle_beta   90.00
_cell.angle_gamma   90.00
#
_symmetry.space_group_name_H-M   'P 1'
#
loop_
_entity.id
_entity.type
_entity.pdbx_description
1 polymer ?
#
loop_
_entity_poly.entity_id
_entity_poly.type
_entity_poly.pdbx_seq_one_letter_code
_entity_poly.pdbx_strand_id
1 'polypeptide(L)'
;DRKVSYWYGGRSRRELFYVKEFREIEKEFPNFRFYIALSNATEEDNWTVKKDIDDPNGDGFTGFIHQVLLDQYLSKHPEPEEIEYYFCGPPLMNAALLKTLDELGVPNDNIAFDDFGG
;
A
#
# COMPACT_ATOMS: atom_id res chain seq x y z
N ASP A 1 -12.23 -17.26 -5.04
CA ASP A 1 -11.62 -15.95 -5.34
C ASP A 1 -11.38 -15.15 -4.08
N ARG A 2 -10.17 -14.61 -3.91
CA ARG A 2 -9.79 -13.72 -2.80
C ARG A 2 -9.67 -12.29 -3.33
N LYS A 3 -10.13 -11.29 -2.58
CA LYS A 3 -9.82 -9.88 -2.88
C LYS A 3 -8.39 -9.60 -2.46
N VAL A 4 -7.59 -8.97 -3.32
CA VAL A 4 -6.18 -8.68 -3.07
C VAL A 4 -5.90 -7.22 -3.41
N SER A 5 -5.17 -6.51 -2.55
CA SER A 5 -4.65 -5.18 -2.84
C SER A 5 -3.18 -5.10 -2.48
N TYR A 6 -2.36 -4.56 -3.37
CA TYR A 6 -0.95 -4.32 -3.13
C TYR A 6 -0.68 -2.82 -2.97
N TRP A 7 -0.05 -2.46 -1.84
CA TRP A 7 0.25 -1.08 -1.46
C TRP A 7 1.77 -0.90 -1.43
N TYR A 8 2.29 -0.12 -2.35
CA TYR A 8 3.73 0.01 -2.59
C TYR A 8 4.24 1.43 -2.35
N GLY A 9 5.20 1.55 -1.42
CA GLY A 9 5.82 2.82 -1.08
C GLY A 9 7.13 3.05 -1.83
N GLY A 10 7.24 4.16 -2.54
CA GLY A 10 8.49 4.66 -3.14
C GLY A 10 8.88 6.02 -2.56
N ARG A 11 10.15 6.41 -2.68
CA ARG A 11 10.55 7.79 -2.32
C ARG A 11 10.09 8.78 -3.40
N SER A 12 10.37 8.47 -4.66
CA SER A 12 9.99 9.24 -5.85
C SER A 12 9.71 8.30 -7.02
N ARG A 13 9.22 8.80 -8.16
CA ARG A 13 8.76 7.96 -9.28
C ARG A 13 9.87 7.08 -9.86
N ARG A 14 11.11 7.55 -9.86
CA ARG A 14 12.29 6.80 -10.35
C ARG A 14 12.63 5.54 -9.56
N GLU A 15 12.19 5.48 -8.29
CA GLU A 15 12.46 4.34 -7.41
C GLU A 15 11.42 3.23 -7.59
N LEU A 16 10.38 3.48 -8.40
CA LEU A 16 9.32 2.52 -8.67
C LEU A 16 9.74 1.54 -9.76
N PHE A 17 9.58 0.26 -9.50
CA PHE A 17 9.82 -0.83 -10.45
C PHE A 17 8.64 -1.81 -10.46
N TYR A 18 8.58 -2.64 -11.49
CA TYR A 18 7.47 -3.57 -11.78
C TYR A 18 6.07 -2.94 -11.89
N VAL A 19 5.99 -1.61 -12.03
CA VAL A 19 4.71 -0.89 -12.10
C VAL A 19 3.88 -1.38 -13.28
N LYS A 20 4.50 -1.61 -14.44
CA LYS A 20 3.78 -2.08 -15.64
C LYS A 20 3.20 -3.47 -15.40
N GLU A 21 3.99 -4.36 -14.81
CA GLU A 21 3.64 -5.75 -14.52
C GLU A 21 2.44 -5.83 -13.58
N PHE A 22 2.45 -5.07 -12.47
CA PHE A 22 1.30 -5.03 -11.55
C PHE A 22 0.06 -4.37 -12.17
N ARG A 23 0.24 -3.40 -13.07
CA ARG A 23 -0.89 -2.81 -13.83
C ARG A 23 -1.49 -3.78 -14.84
N GLU A 24 -0.70 -4.67 -15.44
CA GLU A 24 -1.26 -5.73 -16.29
C GLU A 24 -2.02 -6.77 -15.45
N ILE A 25 -1.52 -7.16 -14.28
CA ILE A 25 -2.24 -8.04 -13.35
C ILE A 25 -3.58 -7.41 -12.94
N GLU A 26 -3.61 -6.12 -12.62
CA GLU A 26 -4.84 -5.39 -12.26
C GLU A 26 -5.87 -5.33 -13.39
N LYS A 27 -5.44 -5.33 -14.67
CA LYS A 27 -6.35 -5.41 -15.82
C LYS A 27 -6.93 -6.81 -16.01
N GLU A 28 -6.11 -7.84 -15.79
CA GLU A 28 -6.51 -9.24 -15.99
C GLU A 28 -7.40 -9.76 -14.84
N PHE A 29 -7.13 -9.31 -13.61
CA PHE A 29 -7.78 -9.82 -12.41
C PHE A 29 -8.59 -8.72 -11.71
N PRO A 30 -9.94 -8.70 -11.86
CA PRO A 30 -10.78 -7.64 -11.28
C PRO A 30 -10.79 -7.65 -9.74
N ASN A 31 -10.34 -8.74 -9.11
CA ASN A 31 -10.16 -8.89 -7.67
C ASN A 31 -8.81 -8.37 -7.16
N PHE A 32 -7.91 -7.91 -8.04
CA PHE A 32 -6.62 -7.31 -7.69
C PHE A 32 -6.64 -5.79 -7.87
N ARG A 33 -6.01 -5.08 -6.94
CA ARG A 33 -5.77 -3.63 -7.00
C ARG A 33 -4.34 -3.28 -6.64
N PHE A 34 -3.76 -2.28 -7.30
CA PHE A 34 -2.39 -1.83 -7.07
C PHE A 34 -2.34 -0.33 -6.75
N TYR A 35 -1.85 0.02 -5.57
CA TYR A 35 -1.75 1.39 -5.08
C TYR A 35 -0.30 1.76 -4.80
N ILE A 36 0.08 2.97 -5.19
CA ILE A 36 1.44 3.48 -5.01
C ILE A 36 1.36 4.75 -4.16
N ALA A 37 2.28 4.91 -3.21
CA ALA A 37 2.50 6.16 -2.49
C ALA A 37 3.94 6.63 -2.63
N LEU A 38 4.13 7.93 -2.91
CA LEU A 38 5.44 8.56 -2.91
C LEU A 38 5.65 9.38 -1.63
N SER A 39 6.65 9.04 -0.82
CA SER A 39 6.94 9.76 0.42
C SER A 39 7.57 11.13 0.19
N ASN A 40 8.21 11.35 -0.96
CA ASN A 40 8.82 12.61 -1.36
C ASN A 40 8.70 12.83 -2.87
N ALA A 41 7.46 12.95 -3.35
CA ALA A 41 7.19 13.32 -4.75
C ALA A 41 7.76 14.71 -5.05
N THR A 42 8.56 14.83 -6.10
CA THR A 42 9.09 16.11 -6.59
C THR A 42 8.32 16.58 -7.82
N GLU A 43 8.52 17.84 -8.23
CA GLU A 43 7.93 18.36 -9.46
C GLU A 43 8.34 17.54 -10.70
N GLU A 44 9.57 17.02 -10.72
CA GLU A 44 10.11 16.19 -11.81
C GLU A 44 9.36 14.87 -11.99
N ASP A 45 8.74 14.35 -10.91
CA ASP A 45 7.97 13.11 -10.97
C ASP A 45 6.66 13.26 -11.78
N ASN A 46 6.22 14.51 -12.02
CA ASN A 46 4.94 14.85 -12.64
C ASN A 46 3.79 14.01 -12.05
N TRP A 47 3.78 13.89 -10.71
CA TRP A 47 2.92 12.94 -9.99
C TRP A 47 1.52 13.52 -9.78
N THR A 48 0.52 12.92 -10.42
CA THR A 48 -0.88 13.31 -10.24
C THR A 48 -1.46 12.58 -9.04
N VAL A 49 -1.73 13.32 -7.95
CA VAL A 49 -2.24 12.72 -6.71
C VAL A 49 -3.69 12.24 -6.88
N LYS A 50 -3.95 10.98 -6.52
CA LYS A 50 -5.29 10.39 -6.43
C LYS A 50 -6.12 11.05 -5.34
N LYS A 51 -7.40 11.28 -5.62
CA LYS A 51 -8.36 11.77 -4.63
C LYS A 51 -8.79 10.69 -3.63
N ASP A 52 -8.95 9.47 -4.13
CA ASP A 52 -9.35 8.29 -3.38
C ASP A 52 -8.91 7.02 -4.13
N ILE A 53 -9.28 5.85 -3.61
CA ILE A 53 -8.90 4.54 -4.18
C ILE A 53 -9.56 4.21 -5.52
N ASP A 54 -10.60 4.96 -5.91
CA ASP A 54 -11.38 4.74 -7.13
C ASP A 54 -11.09 5.79 -8.22
N ASP A 55 -10.27 6.80 -7.93
CA ASP A 55 -9.89 7.85 -8.89
C ASP A 55 -9.08 7.27 -10.08
N PRO A 56 -9.65 7.24 -11.29
CA PRO A 56 -8.96 6.67 -12.46
C PRO A 56 -7.89 7.61 -13.03
N ASN A 57 -7.84 8.88 -12.61
CA ASN A 57 -7.00 9.90 -13.23
C ASN A 57 -5.70 10.17 -12.47
N GLY A 58 -5.59 9.74 -11.21
CA GLY A 58 -4.36 9.90 -10.43
C GLY A 58 -3.36 8.76 -10.62
N ASP A 59 -2.07 9.08 -10.56
CA ASP A 59 -0.96 8.13 -10.59
C ASP A 59 -0.87 7.32 -9.27
N GLY A 60 -1.11 8.00 -8.14
CA GLY A 60 -1.12 7.39 -6.80
C GLY A 60 -1.19 8.45 -5.69
N PHE A 61 -0.79 8.09 -4.48
CA PHE A 61 -0.88 8.96 -3.30
C PHE A 61 0.49 9.56 -2.94
N THR A 62 0.51 10.45 -1.94
CA THR A 62 1.73 10.96 -1.32
C THR A 62 1.75 10.66 0.17
N GLY A 63 2.95 10.50 0.74
CA GLY A 63 3.15 10.17 2.15
C GLY A 63 3.67 8.75 2.38
N PHE A 64 3.71 8.34 3.65
CA PHE A 64 4.16 7.00 4.03
C PHE A 64 3.08 5.96 3.77
N ILE A 65 3.49 4.78 3.29
CA ILE A 65 2.55 3.78 2.80
C ILE A 65 1.58 3.26 3.88
N HIS A 66 2.03 3.12 5.14
CA HIS A 66 1.16 2.69 6.24
C HIS A 66 0.04 3.70 6.51
N GLN A 67 0.36 5.01 6.50
CA GLN A 67 -0.61 6.08 6.71
C GLN A 67 -1.58 6.17 5.53
N VAL A 68 -1.08 6.07 4.30
CA VAL A 68 -1.92 6.07 3.09
C VAL A 68 -2.88 4.87 3.11
N LEU A 69 -2.39 3.67 3.43
CA LEU A 69 -3.22 2.47 3.57
C LEU A 69 -4.30 2.67 4.65
N LEU A 70 -3.94 3.25 5.80
CA LEU A 70 -4.88 3.55 6.88
C LEU A 70 -5.97 4.53 6.44
N ASP A 71 -5.58 5.69 5.90
CA ASP A 71 -6.49 6.79 5.55
C ASP A 71 -7.39 6.43 4.36
N GLN A 72 -6.86 5.69 3.39
CA GLN A 72 -7.56 5.41 2.14
C GLN A 72 -8.40 4.15 2.21
N TYR A 73 -8.01 3.16 3.01
CA TYR A 73 -8.67 1.86 3.04
C TYR A 73 -9.04 1.37 4.43
N LEU A 74 -8.07 1.18 5.35
CA LEU A 74 -8.35 0.45 6.60
C LEU A 74 -9.30 1.19 7.54
N SER A 75 -9.19 2.51 7.66
CA SER A 75 -10.09 3.33 8.49
C SER A 75 -11.56 3.30 8.01
N LYS A 76 -11.80 2.86 6.77
CA LYS A 76 -13.11 2.77 6.13
C LYS A 76 -13.55 1.32 5.94
N HIS A 77 -12.69 0.35 6.27
CA HIS A 77 -13.00 -1.06 6.14
C HIS A 77 -13.85 -1.49 7.35
N PRO A 78 -14.92 -2.27 7.17
CA PRO A 78 -15.79 -2.67 8.28
C PRO A 78 -15.09 -3.60 9.28
N GLU A 79 -14.24 -4.50 8.77
CA GLU A 79 -13.57 -5.55 9.56
C GLU A 79 -12.09 -5.66 9.12
N PRO A 80 -11.24 -4.65 9.40
CA PRO A 80 -9.80 -4.70 9.06
C PRO A 80 -9.04 -5.83 9.77
N GLU A 81 -9.53 -6.31 10.90
CA GLU A 81 -8.98 -7.42 11.68
C GLU A 81 -9.09 -8.77 10.98
N GLU A 82 -10.04 -8.93 10.07
CA GLU A 82 -10.27 -10.17 9.28
C GLU A 82 -9.39 -10.24 8.02
N ILE A 83 -8.56 -9.23 7.75
CA ILE A 83 -7.66 -9.18 6.59
C ILE A 83 -6.35 -9.89 6.93
N GLU A 84 -5.86 -10.73 6.02
CA GLU A 84 -4.48 -11.25 6.06
C GLU A 84 -3.51 -10.22 5.46
N TYR A 85 -2.52 -9.78 6.25
CA TYR A 85 -1.51 -8.80 5.88
C TYR A 85 -0.19 -9.48 5.58
N TYR A 86 0.29 -9.28 4.35
CA TYR A 86 1.61 -9.69 3.89
C TYR A 86 2.42 -8.46 3.55
N PHE A 87 3.53 -8.22 4.24
CA PHE A 87 4.36 -7.06 3.93
C PHE A 87 5.85 -7.32 4.14
N CYS A 88 6.65 -6.50 3.47
CA CYS A 88 8.10 -6.53 3.60
C CYS A 88 8.63 -5.15 3.19
N GLY A 89 9.57 -4.63 3.96
CA GLY A 89 10.24 -3.38 3.66
C GLY A 89 11.22 -2.95 4.75
N PRO A 90 11.65 -1.68 4.75
CA PRO A 90 12.63 -1.18 5.71
C PRO A 90 12.15 -1.27 7.16
N PRO A 91 13.04 -1.36 8.16
CA PRO A 91 12.67 -1.50 9.57
C PRO A 91 11.65 -0.47 10.07
N LEU A 92 11.80 0.81 9.67
CA LEU A 92 10.86 1.87 10.04
C LEU A 92 9.48 1.69 9.41
N MET A 93 9.40 1.15 8.19
CA MET A 93 8.12 0.87 7.54
C MET A 93 7.42 -0.30 8.24
N ASN A 94 8.15 -1.38 8.52
CA ASN A 94 7.62 -2.56 9.20
C ASN A 94 7.10 -2.20 10.60
N ALA A 95 7.89 -1.47 11.39
CA ALA A 95 7.48 -1.03 12.73
C ALA A 95 6.24 -0.14 12.70
N ALA A 96 6.15 0.80 11.76
CA ALA A 96 4.99 1.67 11.62
C ALA A 96 3.72 0.88 11.25
N LEU A 97 3.83 -0.06 10.29
CA LEU A 97 2.70 -0.87 9.88
C LEU A 97 2.26 -1.84 10.99
N LEU A 98 3.19 -2.51 11.68
CA LEU A 98 2.87 -3.36 12.83
C LEU A 98 2.10 -2.59 13.91
N LYS A 99 2.56 -1.37 14.24
CA LYS A 99 1.85 -0.51 15.19
C LYS A 99 0.44 -0.16 14.70
N THR A 100 0.28 0.23 13.44
CA THR A 100 -1.03 0.53 12.86
C THR A 100 -1.98 -0.67 12.91
N LEU A 101 -1.49 -1.88 12.64
CA LEU A 101 -2.31 -3.10 12.67
C LEU A 101 -2.67 -3.51 14.11
N ASP A 102 -1.77 -3.34 15.07
CA ASP A 102 -2.04 -3.54 16.50
C ASP A 102 -3.13 -2.58 17.02
N GLU A 103 -3.05 -1.30 16.65
CA GLU A 103 -4.08 -0.29 17.01
C GLU A 103 -5.45 -0.59 16.39
N LEU A 104 -5.49 -1.29 15.25
CA LEU A 104 -6.71 -1.77 14.60
C LEU A 104 -7.21 -3.11 15.16
N GLY A 105 -6.49 -3.73 16.10
CA GLY A 105 -6.88 -5.00 16.72
C GLY A 105 -6.67 -6.23 15.82
N VAL A 106 -5.81 -6.13 14.81
CA VAL A 106 -5.51 -7.25 13.90
C VAL A 106 -4.78 -8.36 14.67
N PRO A 107 -5.28 -9.61 14.67
CA PRO A 107 -4.60 -10.72 15.32
C PRO A 107 -3.24 -11.00 14.68
N ASN A 108 -2.25 -11.38 15.49
CA ASN A 108 -0.91 -11.74 14.98
C ASN A 108 -0.95 -12.88 13.95
N ASP A 109 -1.92 -13.79 14.04
CA ASP A 109 -2.08 -14.90 13.09
C ASP A 109 -2.45 -14.40 11.67
N ASN A 110 -2.99 -13.18 11.56
CA ASN A 110 -3.31 -12.53 10.30
C ASN A 110 -2.15 -11.66 9.77
N ILE A 111 -1.00 -11.63 10.46
CA ILE A 111 0.15 -10.80 10.12
C ILE A 111 1.34 -11.67 9.75
N ALA A 112 1.77 -11.59 8.49
CA ALA A 112 3.00 -12.22 7.99
C ALA A 112 3.91 -11.16 7.39
N PHE A 113 5.14 -11.04 7.90
CA PHE A 113 6.13 -10.14 7.31
C PHE A 113 7.51 -10.79 7.23
N ASP A 114 8.29 -10.34 6.24
CA ASP A 114 9.67 -10.76 6.05
C ASP A 114 10.61 -9.64 6.51
N ASP A 115 11.43 -9.95 7.52
CA ASP A 115 12.43 -9.05 8.08
C ASP A 115 13.81 -9.40 7.51
N PHE A 116 14.32 -8.53 6.65
CA PHE A 116 15.63 -8.68 6.05
C PHE A 116 16.80 -8.32 7.00
N GLY A 117 16.55 -8.07 8.29
CA GLY A 117 17.58 -7.97 9.33
C GLY A 117 18.34 -6.65 9.33
N GLY A 118 17.64 -5.55 9.05
CA GLY A 118 18.22 -4.19 9.04
C GLY A 118 18.72 -3.71 10.40
#